data_AF-X1NHR5-F1
#
_entry.id   AF-X1NHR5-F1
#
_cell.length_a   1.000
_cell.length_b   1.000
_cell.length_c   1.000
_cell.angle_alpha   90.00
_cell.angle_beta   90.00
_cell.angle_gamma   90.00
#
_symmetry.space_group_name_H-M   'P 1'
#
loop_
_entity.id
_entity.type
_entity.pdbx_description
1 polymer ?
#
loop_
_entity_poly.entity_id
_entity_poly.type
_entity_poly.pdbx_seq_one_letter_code
_entity_poly.pdbx_strand_id
1 'polypeptide(L)'
;LKARKVVARDGKRIAALPVPAIACLVDGSFAIFGGANAEGMCRVVNPVDFRSREVPVTELLQLTGGMFILVQRRFAGAGVSRDTFGFKWFLPSLWRYRRSLGHVLLASLFVQLFALVTPLFFQVVVDKVLAHRSYSTLVVLVVGLAAIGLFDVVLQYLRTYALSHTTNRIDVELGRRLFRHLLNLPLSYFETRAAGQTVARVRELETIRNFLTGQGLFSGLDFIFTIIFIFVLFAYSAKLAWIVVASIPFYLAIGFLIRPFLKEKID
;
A
#
# COMPACT_ATOMS: atom_id res chain seq x y z
N LEU A 1 -24.99 17.42 11.61
CA LEU A 1 -24.53 16.93 12.93
C LEU A 1 -25.44 17.52 13.99
N LYS A 2 -26.00 16.72 14.91
CA LYS A 2 -26.65 17.27 16.10
C LYS A 2 -25.57 17.46 17.15
N ALA A 3 -25.25 18.71 17.45
CA ALA A 3 -24.35 19.06 18.54
C ALA A 3 -25.20 19.53 19.73
N ARG A 4 -24.91 19.02 20.93
CA ARG A 4 -25.58 19.47 22.16
C ARG A 4 -24.52 19.97 23.13
N LYS A 5 -24.66 21.23 23.55
CA LYS A 5 -23.84 21.81 24.61
C LYS A 5 -24.32 21.26 25.95
N VAL A 6 -23.41 20.69 26.73
CA VAL A 6 -23.67 20.11 28.05
C VAL A 6 -22.67 20.69 29.04
N VAL A 7 -23.18 21.08 30.20
CA VAL A 7 -22.36 21.55 31.31
C VAL A 7 -22.24 20.41 32.32
N ALA A 8 -21.02 19.90 32.52
CA ALA A 8 -20.71 18.85 33.47
C ALA A 8 -19.66 19.39 34.46
N ARG A 9 -20.11 19.68 35.68
CA ARG A 9 -19.28 20.23 36.77
C ARG A 9 -18.91 19.22 37.85
N ASP A 10 -19.38 17.99 37.71
CA ASP A 10 -19.21 16.90 38.69
C ASP A 10 -18.44 15.75 38.03
N GLY A 11 -17.47 15.18 38.75
CA GLY A 11 -16.59 14.13 38.23
C GLY A 11 -17.34 12.86 37.83
N LYS A 12 -18.43 12.52 38.53
CA LYS A 12 -19.32 11.41 38.13
C LYS A 12 -20.03 11.68 36.81
N ARG A 13 -20.39 12.94 36.55
CA ARG A 13 -21.09 13.36 35.33
C ARG A 13 -20.15 13.44 34.13
N ILE A 14 -18.88 13.75 34.35
CA ILE A 14 -17.82 13.71 33.32
C ILE A 14 -17.54 12.28 32.89
N ALA A 15 -17.43 11.35 33.85
CA ALA A 15 -17.23 9.93 33.55
C ALA A 15 -18.41 9.32 32.75
N ALA A 16 -19.62 9.85 32.92
CA ALA A 16 -20.82 9.41 32.21
C ALA A 16 -21.07 10.12 30.86
N LEU A 17 -20.18 11.02 30.41
CA LEU A 17 -20.34 11.71 29.13
C LEU A 17 -20.14 10.73 27.96
N PRO A 18 -20.97 10.79 26.91
CA PRO A 18 -20.74 10.00 25.70
C PRO A 18 -19.47 10.48 25.00
N VAL A 19 -18.52 9.57 24.84
CA VAL A 19 -17.24 9.79 24.16
C VAL A 19 -17.33 9.41 22.67
N PRO A 20 -16.56 10.06 21.78
CA PRO A 20 -15.74 11.25 22.01
C PRO A 20 -16.60 12.53 22.10
N ALA A 21 -16.22 13.43 23.01
CA ALA A 21 -16.84 14.75 23.16
C ALA A 21 -15.81 15.87 22.92
N ILE A 22 -16.25 17.07 22.59
CA ILE A 22 -15.36 18.24 22.48
C ILE A 22 -15.40 18.98 23.82
N ALA A 23 -14.25 19.13 24.46
CA ALA A 23 -14.03 19.97 25.63
C ALA A 23 -13.75 21.41 25.17
N CYS A 24 -14.49 22.39 25.70
CA CYS A 24 -14.20 23.81 25.50
C CYS A 24 -13.27 24.26 26.62
N LEU A 25 -12.07 24.74 26.29
CA LEU A 25 -11.11 25.25 27.25
C LEU A 25 -11.46 26.70 27.64
N VAL A 26 -11.07 27.13 28.83
CA VAL A 26 -11.35 28.48 29.35
C VAL A 26 -10.64 29.57 28.54
N ASP A 27 -9.52 29.23 27.89
CA ASP A 27 -8.76 30.09 26.98
C ASP A 27 -9.45 30.29 25.60
N GLY A 28 -10.61 29.68 25.38
CA GLY A 28 -11.35 29.73 24.11
C GLY A 28 -10.90 28.70 23.08
N SER A 29 -9.90 27.87 23.40
CA SER A 29 -9.47 26.76 22.54
C SER A 29 -10.33 25.51 22.76
N PHE A 30 -10.18 24.51 21.89
CA PHE A 30 -10.96 23.28 21.94
C PHE A 30 -10.04 22.07 22.06
N ALA A 31 -10.45 21.11 22.88
CA ALA A 31 -9.76 19.83 23.02
C ALA A 31 -10.74 18.66 22.83
N ILE A 32 -10.23 17.48 22.49
CA ILE A 32 -11.06 16.28 22.36
C ILE A 32 -10.98 15.48 23.65
N PHE A 33 -12.14 15.27 24.29
CA PHE A 33 -12.29 14.41 25.45
C PHE A 33 -12.52 12.96 25.00
N GLY A 34 -11.53 12.11 25.32
CA GLY A 34 -11.48 10.70 24.97
C GLY A 34 -12.08 9.75 26.01
N GLY A 35 -12.55 10.27 27.15
CA GLY A 35 -13.11 9.49 28.25
C GLY A 35 -12.24 9.51 29.50
N ALA A 36 -12.79 8.96 30.58
CA ALA A 36 -12.09 8.75 31.84
C ALA A 36 -11.73 7.27 32.00
N ASN A 37 -10.48 6.98 32.37
CA ASN A 37 -10.04 5.64 32.76
C ASN A 37 -10.56 5.27 34.15
N ALA A 38 -10.52 3.98 34.49
CA ALA A 38 -10.95 3.44 35.79
C ALA A 38 -10.23 4.07 37.00
N GLU A 39 -9.04 4.62 36.78
CA GLU A 39 -8.22 5.32 37.79
C GLU A 39 -8.56 6.81 37.95
N GLY A 40 -9.60 7.31 37.26
CA GLY A 40 -10.01 8.72 37.36
C GLY A 40 -9.18 9.70 36.51
N MET A 41 -8.34 9.19 35.61
CA MET A 41 -7.58 10.00 34.65
C MET A 41 -8.39 10.23 33.38
N CYS A 42 -8.54 11.48 32.97
CA CYS A 42 -9.25 11.87 31.76
C CYS A 42 -8.29 12.04 30.59
N ARG A 43 -8.59 11.39 29.47
CA ARG A 43 -7.80 11.54 28.26
C ARG A 43 -8.25 12.76 27.47
N VAL A 44 -7.33 13.70 27.28
CA VAL A 44 -7.53 14.92 26.48
C VAL A 44 -6.55 14.93 25.32
N VAL A 45 -7.06 15.12 24.11
CA VAL A 45 -6.23 15.22 22.91
C VAL A 45 -6.31 16.64 22.37
N ASN A 46 -5.14 17.26 22.20
CA ASN A 46 -5.05 18.56 21.54
C ASN A 46 -5.21 18.37 20.02
N PRO A 47 -6.19 19.03 19.36
CA PRO A 47 -6.42 18.89 17.93
C PRO A 47 -5.32 19.50 17.05
N VAL A 48 -4.45 20.36 17.61
CA VAL A 48 -3.35 21.00 16.86
C VAL A 48 -2.14 20.08 16.78
N ASP A 49 -1.75 19.48 17.91
CA ASP A 49 -0.53 18.66 18.01
C ASP A 49 -0.77 17.13 17.98
N PHE A 50 -2.04 16.70 17.99
CA PHE A 50 -2.47 15.31 18.14
C PHE A 50 -1.89 14.57 19.37
N ARG A 51 -1.33 15.31 20.33
CA ARG A 51 -0.78 14.75 21.56
C ARG A 51 -1.90 14.44 22.55
N SER A 52 -1.87 13.21 23.05
CA SER A 52 -2.74 12.73 24.12
C SER A 52 -2.10 13.08 25.46
N ARG A 53 -2.83 13.80 26.31
CA ARG A 53 -2.48 14.02 27.72
C ARG A 53 -3.51 13.33 28.58
N GLU A 54 -3.04 12.67 29.63
CA GLU A 54 -3.90 12.14 30.68
C GLU A 54 -3.88 13.12 31.83
N VAL A 55 -5.05 13.64 32.16
CA VAL A 55 -5.23 14.77 33.07
C VAL A 55 -6.24 14.36 34.13
N PRO A 56 -5.99 14.57 35.43
CA PRO A 56 -6.97 14.26 36.46
C PRO A 56 -8.26 15.08 36.26
N VAL A 57 -9.41 14.53 36.72
CA VAL A 57 -10.73 15.18 36.55
C VAL A 57 -10.76 16.62 37.08
N THR A 58 -10.02 16.90 38.15
CA THR A 58 -9.94 18.22 38.79
C THR A 58 -9.24 19.24 37.89
N GLU A 59 -8.11 18.87 37.30
CA GLU A 59 -7.37 19.71 36.37
C GLU A 59 -8.16 19.89 35.06
N LEU A 60 -8.85 18.85 34.59
CA LEU A 60 -9.75 18.94 33.45
C LEU A 60 -10.89 19.96 33.66
N LEU A 61 -11.48 19.97 34.87
CA LEU A 61 -12.53 20.92 35.23
C LEU A 61 -12.03 22.37 35.27
N GLN A 62 -10.81 22.58 35.75
CA GLN A 62 -10.16 23.90 35.73
C GLN A 62 -9.87 24.36 34.31
N LEU A 63 -9.39 23.45 33.46
CA LEU A 63 -9.06 23.74 32.07
C LEU A 63 -10.29 24.02 31.21
N THR A 64 -11.43 23.38 31.48
CA THR A 64 -12.63 23.43 30.60
C THR A 64 -13.82 24.24 31.15
N GLY A 65 -13.78 24.64 32.42
CA GLY A 65 -14.93 25.27 33.08
C GLY A 65 -16.19 24.39 33.10
N GLY A 66 -16.04 23.08 32.85
CA GLY A 66 -17.14 22.10 32.77
C GLY A 66 -17.97 22.18 31.49
N MET A 67 -17.47 22.81 30.42
CA MET A 67 -18.21 23.00 29.17
C MET A 67 -17.82 21.94 28.13
N PHE A 68 -18.79 21.10 27.74
CA PHE A 68 -18.60 20.08 26.73
C PHE A 68 -19.61 20.21 25.60
N ILE A 69 -19.18 19.93 24.38
CA ILE A 69 -20.04 19.81 23.21
C ILE A 69 -20.10 18.34 22.83
N LEU A 70 -21.27 17.75 23.03
CA LEU A 70 -21.56 16.39 22.62
C LEU A 70 -21.82 16.37 21.12
N VAL A 71 -21.06 15.56 20.40
CA VAL A 71 -21.21 15.38 18.97
C VAL A 71 -21.75 13.98 18.72
N GLN A 72 -23.05 13.88 18.45
CA GLN A 72 -23.62 12.62 18.03
C GLN A 72 -23.49 12.50 16.51
N ARG A 73 -22.64 11.58 16.06
CA ARG A 73 -22.62 11.18 14.65
C ARG A 73 -23.88 10.36 14.39
N ARG A 74 -24.82 10.89 13.61
CA ARG A 74 -25.92 10.09 13.05
C ARG A 74 -25.29 9.13 12.03
N PHE A 75 -25.00 7.91 12.43
CA PHE A 75 -24.42 6.84 11.61
C PHE A 75 -25.38 6.30 10.52
N ALA A 76 -26.37 7.08 10.10
CA ALA A 76 -27.35 6.69 9.09
C ALA A 76 -27.21 7.57 7.83
N GLY A 77 -26.04 7.48 7.18
CA GLY A 77 -25.82 7.98 5.83
C GLY A 77 -25.01 6.93 5.09
N ALA A 78 -25.57 6.38 4.01
CA ALA A 78 -24.94 5.35 3.18
C ALA A 78 -23.56 5.82 2.70
N GLY A 79 -22.51 5.05 2.99
CA GLY A 79 -21.19 5.25 2.38
C GLY A 79 -19.97 5.30 3.30
N VAL A 80 -20.11 5.08 4.61
CA VAL A 80 -18.94 4.86 5.47
C VAL A 80 -19.10 3.56 6.23
N SER A 81 -19.04 2.45 5.49
CA SER A 81 -18.64 1.19 6.08
C SER A 81 -17.24 1.36 6.67
N ARG A 82 -17.10 1.06 7.96
CA ARG A 82 -15.83 0.63 8.56
C ARG A 82 -15.54 -0.81 8.12
N ASP A 83 -15.70 -1.09 6.84
CA ASP A 83 -15.17 -2.33 6.30
C ASP A 83 -13.68 -2.09 6.24
N THR A 84 -12.98 -2.80 7.12
CA THR A 84 -11.55 -3.06 7.06
C THR A 84 -11.06 -2.96 5.62
N PHE A 85 -10.11 -2.06 5.34
CA PHE A 85 -9.38 -1.99 4.08
C PHE A 85 -8.99 -3.42 3.67
N GLY A 86 -9.78 -4.02 2.79
CA GLY A 86 -9.75 -5.43 2.51
C GLY A 86 -9.70 -5.64 1.01
N PHE A 87 -8.74 -6.44 0.55
CA PHE A 87 -8.54 -6.78 -0.86
C PHE A 87 -9.82 -7.28 -1.56
N LYS A 88 -10.79 -7.81 -0.80
CA LYS A 88 -12.08 -8.32 -1.30
C LYS A 88 -12.98 -7.24 -1.92
N TRP A 89 -12.99 -6.00 -1.40
CA TRP A 89 -13.80 -4.93 -1.98
C TRP A 89 -13.26 -4.43 -3.33
N PHE A 90 -11.97 -4.66 -3.58
CA PHE A 90 -11.26 -4.18 -4.77
C PHE A 90 -11.22 -5.22 -5.92
N LEU A 91 -11.39 -6.50 -5.59
CA LEU A 91 -11.45 -7.62 -6.53
C LEU A 91 -12.47 -7.45 -7.68
N PRO A 92 -13.68 -6.88 -7.47
CA PRO A 92 -14.64 -6.63 -8.55
C PRO A 92 -14.16 -5.59 -9.57
N SER A 93 -13.38 -4.61 -9.13
CA SER A 93 -12.86 -3.52 -9.99
C SER A 93 -11.77 -4.03 -10.94
N LEU A 94 -10.90 -4.92 -10.45
CA LEU A 94 -9.91 -5.63 -11.26
C LEU A 94 -10.55 -6.56 -12.31
N TRP A 95 -11.66 -7.20 -11.95
CA TRP A 95 -12.38 -8.11 -12.85
C TRP A 95 -12.86 -7.43 -14.14
N ARG A 96 -13.15 -6.12 -14.08
CA ARG A 96 -13.58 -5.32 -15.24
C ARG A 96 -12.51 -5.24 -16.34
N TYR A 97 -11.22 -5.35 -15.99
CA TYR A 97 -10.08 -5.27 -16.92
C TYR A 97 -9.38 -6.63 -17.14
N ARG A 98 -10.04 -7.75 -16.78
CA ARG A 98 -9.47 -9.11 -16.82
C ARG A 98 -8.85 -9.53 -18.15
N ARG A 99 -9.36 -9.01 -19.29
CA ARG A 99 -8.83 -9.35 -20.62
C ARG A 99 -7.45 -8.72 -20.86
N SER A 100 -7.32 -7.42 -20.55
CA SER A 100 -6.04 -6.72 -20.69
C SER A 100 -5.01 -7.22 -19.67
N LEU A 101 -5.44 -7.42 -18.42
CA LEU A 101 -4.58 -8.02 -17.38
C LEU A 101 -4.18 -9.45 -17.74
N GLY A 102 -5.09 -10.25 -18.32
CA GLY A 102 -4.80 -11.61 -18.74
C GLY A 102 -3.67 -11.69 -19.77
N HIS A 103 -3.66 -10.81 -20.78
CA HIS A 103 -2.58 -10.78 -21.78
C HIS A 103 -1.22 -10.41 -21.15
N VAL A 104 -1.22 -9.44 -20.24
CA VAL A 104 -0.01 -9.00 -19.53
C VAL A 104 0.50 -10.09 -18.58
N LEU A 105 -0.40 -10.78 -17.89
CA LEU A 105 -0.08 -11.86 -16.95
C LEU A 105 0.45 -13.09 -17.71
N LEU A 106 -0.14 -13.41 -18.87
CA LEU A 106 0.36 -14.46 -19.76
C LEU A 106 1.75 -14.11 -20.33
N ALA A 107 1.96 -12.88 -20.80
CA ALA A 107 3.28 -12.43 -21.26
C ALA A 107 4.33 -12.52 -20.13
N SER A 108 3.95 -12.15 -18.91
CA SER A 108 4.82 -12.22 -17.74
C SER A 108 5.14 -13.66 -17.32
N LEU A 109 4.18 -14.57 -17.45
CA LEU A 109 4.39 -16.01 -17.26
C LEU A 109 5.44 -16.53 -18.24
N PHE A 110 5.34 -16.17 -19.53
CA PHE A 110 6.34 -16.56 -20.54
C PHE A 110 7.72 -15.99 -20.22
N VAL A 111 7.84 -14.70 -19.93
CA VAL A 111 9.12 -14.09 -19.52
C VAL A 111 9.75 -14.87 -18.36
N GLN A 112 8.95 -15.20 -17.35
CA GLN A 112 9.46 -15.90 -16.18
C GLN A 112 9.81 -17.37 -16.45
N LEU A 113 9.14 -18.04 -17.39
CA LEU A 113 9.54 -19.36 -17.89
C LEU A 113 10.85 -19.30 -18.69
N PHE A 114 11.02 -18.30 -19.56
CA PHE A 114 12.27 -18.08 -20.29
C PHE A 114 13.44 -17.75 -19.35
N ALA A 115 13.17 -17.10 -18.21
CA ALA A 115 14.18 -16.88 -17.18
C ALA A 115 14.74 -18.20 -16.59
N LEU A 116 13.99 -19.32 -16.59
CA LEU A 116 14.52 -20.64 -16.23
C LEU A 116 15.37 -21.25 -17.36
N VAL A 117 15.11 -20.90 -18.62
CA VAL A 117 15.85 -21.43 -19.76
C VAL A 117 17.31 -20.99 -19.71
N THR A 118 17.58 -19.75 -19.27
CA THR A 118 18.95 -19.20 -19.20
C THR A 118 19.90 -20.02 -18.30
N PRO A 119 19.57 -20.34 -17.04
CA PRO A 119 20.38 -21.25 -16.21
C PRO A 119 20.57 -22.65 -16.80
N LEU A 120 19.52 -23.24 -17.38
CA LEU A 120 19.60 -24.57 -18.01
C LEU A 120 20.56 -24.56 -19.20
N PHE A 121 20.52 -23.51 -20.03
CA PHE A 121 21.46 -23.34 -21.13
C PHE A 121 22.88 -23.16 -20.62
N PHE A 122 23.10 -22.32 -19.61
CA PHE A 122 24.41 -22.14 -19.00
C PHE A 122 25.00 -23.47 -18.53
N GLN A 123 24.19 -24.34 -17.92
CA GLN A 123 24.62 -25.69 -17.57
C GLN A 123 25.08 -26.48 -18.80
N VAL A 124 24.28 -26.50 -19.88
CA VAL A 124 24.65 -27.23 -21.11
C VAL A 124 25.96 -26.69 -21.72
N VAL A 125 26.19 -25.37 -21.67
CA VAL A 125 27.45 -24.75 -22.11
C VAL A 125 28.62 -25.31 -21.29
N VAL A 126 28.51 -25.28 -19.97
CA VAL A 126 29.58 -25.71 -19.06
C VAL A 126 29.83 -27.21 -19.18
N ASP A 127 28.78 -28.02 -19.10
CA ASP A 127 28.88 -29.48 -19.00
C ASP A 127 29.21 -30.14 -20.35
N LYS A 128 28.62 -29.67 -21.46
CA LYS A 128 28.82 -30.31 -22.77
C LYS A 128 29.87 -29.62 -23.61
N VAL A 129 29.88 -28.29 -23.67
CA VAL A 129 30.74 -27.57 -24.63
C VAL A 129 32.14 -27.34 -24.08
N LEU A 130 32.25 -26.90 -22.81
CA LEU A 130 33.57 -26.72 -22.19
C LEU A 130 34.26 -28.06 -21.92
N ALA A 131 33.52 -29.11 -21.52
CA ALA A 131 34.12 -30.40 -21.19
C ALA A 131 34.59 -31.21 -22.42
N HIS A 132 33.86 -31.17 -23.55
CA HIS A 132 34.17 -32.01 -24.72
C HIS A 132 34.96 -31.31 -25.83
N ARG A 133 35.29 -30.01 -25.69
CA ARG A 133 36.10 -29.20 -26.63
C ARG A 133 35.72 -29.31 -28.12
N SER A 134 34.46 -29.59 -28.44
CA SER A 134 33.98 -29.65 -29.82
C SER A 134 33.54 -28.27 -30.30
N TYR A 135 34.38 -27.60 -31.11
CA TYR A 135 34.11 -26.27 -31.68
C TYR A 135 32.79 -26.19 -32.45
N SER A 136 32.38 -27.27 -33.13
CA SER A 136 31.12 -27.33 -33.87
C SER A 136 29.90 -27.20 -32.94
N THR A 137 29.96 -27.82 -31.76
CA THR A 137 28.89 -27.75 -30.74
C THR A 137 28.86 -26.37 -30.07
N LEU A 138 30.03 -25.74 -29.90
CA LEU A 138 30.15 -24.39 -29.34
C LEU A 138 29.46 -23.35 -30.22
N VAL A 139 29.68 -23.38 -31.54
CA VAL A 139 29.06 -22.41 -32.47
C VAL A 139 27.53 -22.51 -32.45
N VAL A 140 26.98 -23.72 -32.52
CA VAL A 140 25.52 -23.94 -32.45
C VAL A 140 24.95 -23.42 -31.14
N LEU A 141 25.65 -23.64 -30.03
CA LEU A 141 25.19 -23.20 -28.71
C LEU A 141 25.25 -21.68 -28.55
N VAL A 142 26.30 -21.03 -29.06
CA VAL A 142 26.43 -19.55 -29.05
C VAL A 142 25.33 -18.91 -29.88
N VAL A 143 25.03 -19.45 -31.07
CA VAL A 143 23.92 -18.95 -31.90
C VAL A 143 22.57 -19.17 -31.20
N GLY A 144 22.37 -20.33 -30.57
CA GLY A 144 21.17 -20.61 -29.78
C GLY A 144 21.00 -19.65 -28.60
N LEU A 145 22.09 -19.38 -27.86
CA LEU A 145 22.08 -18.44 -26.74
C LEU A 145 21.80 -17.01 -27.18
N ALA A 146 22.39 -16.58 -28.31
CA ALA A 146 22.12 -15.26 -28.90
C ALA A 146 20.65 -15.13 -29.32
N ALA A 147 20.08 -16.16 -29.94
CA ALA A 147 18.67 -16.17 -30.36
C ALA A 147 17.70 -16.13 -29.15
N ILE A 148 17.97 -16.93 -28.11
CA ILE A 148 17.17 -16.94 -26.89
C ILE A 148 17.31 -15.61 -26.14
N GLY A 149 18.53 -15.08 -26.01
CA GLY A 149 18.76 -13.78 -25.38
C GLY A 149 18.03 -12.65 -26.11
N LEU A 150 18.05 -12.66 -27.45
CA LEU A 150 17.27 -11.71 -28.24
C LEU A 150 15.76 -11.86 -27.99
N PHE A 151 15.27 -13.10 -27.92
CA PHE A 151 13.86 -13.38 -27.66
C PHE A 151 13.43 -12.93 -26.24
N ASP A 152 14.28 -13.16 -25.24
CA ASP A 152 14.06 -12.72 -23.85
C ASP A 152 13.94 -11.19 -23.77
N VAL A 153 14.87 -10.46 -24.42
CA VAL A 153 14.82 -8.99 -24.51
C VAL A 153 13.54 -8.50 -25.20
N VAL A 154 13.13 -9.14 -26.31
CA VAL A 154 11.90 -8.79 -27.03
C VAL A 154 10.66 -9.03 -26.17
N LEU A 155 10.59 -10.16 -25.47
CA LEU A 155 9.47 -10.48 -24.57
C LEU A 155 9.40 -9.50 -23.40
N GLN A 156 10.55 -9.15 -22.81
CA GLN A 156 10.63 -8.20 -21.70
C GLN A 156 10.22 -6.79 -22.15
N TYR A 157 10.61 -6.39 -23.36
CA TYR A 157 10.13 -5.16 -23.98
C TYR A 157 8.62 -5.18 -24.19
N LEU A 158 8.07 -6.25 -24.78
CA LEU A 158 6.63 -6.37 -25.05
C LEU A 158 5.79 -6.36 -23.76
N ARG A 159 6.26 -7.03 -22.69
CA ARG A 159 5.65 -6.99 -21.36
C ARG A 159 5.60 -5.57 -20.82
N THR A 160 6.72 -4.87 -20.87
CA THR A 160 6.85 -3.49 -20.37
C THR A 160 6.00 -2.51 -21.18
N TYR A 161 5.96 -2.68 -22.50
CA TYR A 161 5.12 -1.89 -23.39
C TYR A 161 3.63 -2.09 -23.11
N ALA A 162 3.17 -3.35 -23.00
CA ALA A 162 1.77 -3.66 -22.71
C ALA A 162 1.32 -3.08 -21.36
N LEU A 163 2.21 -3.10 -20.38
CA LEU A 163 1.99 -2.45 -19.09
C LEU A 163 1.89 -0.94 -19.18
N SER A 164 2.88 -0.31 -19.79
CA SER A 164 2.90 1.14 -19.96
C SER A 164 1.65 1.62 -20.70
N HIS A 165 1.24 0.91 -21.75
CA HIS A 165 0.03 1.23 -22.50
C HIS A 165 -1.25 1.10 -21.64
N THR A 166 -1.31 0.08 -20.78
CA THR A 166 -2.45 -0.14 -19.89
C THR A 166 -2.51 0.96 -18.81
N THR A 167 -1.38 1.30 -18.18
CA THR A 167 -1.29 2.37 -17.18
C THR A 167 -1.60 3.74 -17.78
N ASN A 168 -1.09 4.07 -18.97
CA ASN A 168 -1.36 5.35 -19.61
C ASN A 168 -2.85 5.55 -19.94
N ARG A 169 -3.54 4.52 -20.45
CA ARG A 169 -5.00 4.59 -20.70
C ARG A 169 -5.78 4.85 -19.43
N ILE A 170 -5.33 4.20 -18.37
CA ILE A 170 -5.90 4.29 -17.05
C ILE A 170 -5.74 5.71 -16.48
N ASP A 171 -4.54 6.29 -16.56
CA ASP A 171 -4.24 7.63 -16.04
C ASP A 171 -4.98 8.72 -16.84
N VAL A 172 -5.12 8.54 -18.16
CA VAL A 172 -5.88 9.49 -19.02
C VAL A 172 -7.38 9.48 -18.69
N GLU A 173 -7.99 8.31 -18.47
CA GLU A 173 -9.42 8.22 -18.12
C GLU A 173 -9.70 8.88 -16.76
N LEU A 174 -8.83 8.67 -15.78
CA LEU A 174 -8.97 9.30 -14.47
C LEU A 174 -8.67 10.78 -14.48
N GLY A 175 -7.60 11.21 -15.14
CA GLY A 175 -7.29 12.63 -15.35
C GLY A 175 -8.48 13.37 -15.97
N ARG A 176 -9.13 12.78 -16.98
CA ARG A 176 -10.31 13.37 -17.65
C ARG A 176 -11.56 13.43 -16.77
N ARG A 177 -11.75 12.48 -15.84
CA ARG A 177 -12.86 12.54 -14.86
C ARG A 177 -12.59 13.54 -13.76
N LEU A 178 -11.36 13.56 -13.24
CA LEU A 178 -10.93 14.49 -12.21
C LEU A 178 -11.06 15.93 -12.69
N PHE A 179 -10.57 16.22 -13.90
CA PHE A 179 -10.64 17.53 -14.49
C PHE A 179 -12.09 17.99 -14.73
N ARG A 180 -12.95 17.13 -15.29
CA ARG A 180 -14.39 17.46 -15.46
C ARG A 180 -15.12 17.65 -14.14
N HIS A 181 -14.79 16.86 -13.12
CA HIS A 181 -15.44 16.99 -11.81
C HIS A 181 -15.03 18.29 -11.11
N LEU A 182 -13.76 18.68 -11.21
CA LEU A 182 -13.26 19.96 -10.69
C LEU A 182 -13.92 21.16 -11.37
N LEU A 183 -14.11 21.11 -12.69
CA LEU A 183 -14.76 22.21 -13.44
C LEU A 183 -16.26 22.33 -13.18
N ASN A 184 -16.92 21.25 -12.75
CA ASN A 184 -18.37 21.25 -12.47
C ASN A 184 -18.71 21.54 -11.00
N LEU A 185 -17.72 21.84 -10.16
CA LEU A 185 -17.95 22.09 -8.74
C LEU A 185 -18.39 23.55 -8.50
N PRO A 186 -19.50 23.80 -7.78
CA PRO A 186 -19.97 25.15 -7.48
C PRO A 186 -18.98 25.89 -6.58
N LEU A 187 -18.81 27.20 -6.81
CA LEU A 187 -17.85 28.07 -6.10
C LEU A 187 -17.94 27.95 -4.56
N SER A 188 -19.14 27.76 -4.02
CA SER A 188 -19.42 27.61 -2.59
C SER A 188 -18.77 26.37 -1.94
N TYR A 189 -18.41 25.35 -2.73
CA TYR A 189 -17.68 24.17 -2.24
C TYR A 189 -16.19 24.49 -1.99
N PHE A 190 -15.59 25.42 -2.73
CA PHE A 190 -14.20 25.86 -2.53
C PHE A 190 -14.03 26.77 -1.29
N GLU A 191 -15.10 27.40 -0.81
CA GLU A 191 -15.06 28.31 0.34
C GLU A 191 -15.09 27.60 1.70
N THR A 192 -15.66 26.39 1.78
CA THR A 192 -15.89 25.70 3.07
C THR A 192 -15.05 24.43 3.28
N ARG A 193 -14.49 23.84 2.22
CA ARG A 193 -13.51 22.74 2.31
C ARG A 193 -12.56 22.79 1.13
N ALA A 194 -11.27 22.60 1.38
CA ALA A 194 -10.30 22.43 0.31
C ALA A 194 -10.72 21.25 -0.59
N ALA A 195 -11.07 21.54 -1.85
CA ALA A 195 -11.41 20.55 -2.89
C ALA A 195 -10.33 19.44 -3.02
N GLY A 196 -9.10 19.76 -2.62
CA GLY A 196 -7.98 18.83 -2.52
C GLY A 196 -8.24 17.57 -1.68
N GLN A 197 -9.10 17.60 -0.65
CA GLN A 197 -9.36 16.43 0.21
C GLN A 197 -10.18 15.33 -0.48
N THR A 198 -11.01 15.67 -1.46
CA THR A 198 -11.80 14.69 -2.22
C THR A 198 -11.01 14.17 -3.42
N VAL A 199 -10.24 15.06 -4.07
CA VAL A 199 -9.29 14.71 -5.13
C VAL A 199 -8.17 13.82 -4.61
N ALA A 200 -7.63 14.09 -3.42
CA ALA A 200 -6.62 13.26 -2.77
C ALA A 200 -7.13 11.83 -2.56
N ARG A 201 -8.39 11.66 -2.12
CA ARG A 201 -8.98 10.35 -1.88
C ARG A 201 -9.23 9.55 -3.17
N VAL A 202 -9.60 10.22 -4.26
CA VAL A 202 -9.71 9.59 -5.59
C VAL A 202 -8.33 9.24 -6.14
N ARG A 203 -7.34 10.10 -5.93
CA ARG A 203 -5.94 9.85 -6.32
C ARG A 203 -5.31 8.72 -5.52
N GLU A 204 -5.66 8.57 -4.24
CA GLU A 204 -5.29 7.41 -3.41
C GLU A 204 -5.87 6.11 -3.99
N LEU A 205 -7.15 6.10 -4.39
CA LEU A 205 -7.76 4.94 -5.04
C LEU A 205 -7.10 4.59 -6.38
N GLU A 206 -6.71 5.60 -7.15
CA GLU A 206 -5.95 5.44 -8.39
C GLU A 206 -4.53 4.91 -8.12
N THR A 207 -3.88 5.39 -7.08
CA THR A 207 -2.54 4.95 -6.66
C THR A 207 -2.59 3.50 -6.19
N ILE A 208 -3.59 3.14 -5.39
CA ILE A 208 -3.83 1.76 -4.95
C ILE A 208 -4.11 0.87 -6.16
N ARG A 209 -4.95 1.31 -7.11
CA ARG A 209 -5.16 0.54 -8.34
C ARG A 209 -3.87 0.39 -9.11
N ASN A 210 -3.12 1.47 -9.37
CA ASN A 210 -1.89 1.44 -10.15
C ASN A 210 -0.82 0.56 -9.47
N PHE A 211 -0.74 0.56 -8.15
CA PHE A 211 0.07 -0.39 -7.39
C PHE A 211 -0.39 -1.83 -7.66
N LEU A 212 -1.69 -2.14 -7.51
CA LEU A 212 -2.18 -3.51 -7.70
C LEU A 212 -2.13 -3.99 -9.16
N THR A 213 -2.48 -3.19 -10.17
CA THR A 213 -2.42 -3.57 -11.60
C THR A 213 -1.03 -3.47 -12.20
N GLY A 214 -0.11 -2.74 -11.56
CA GLY A 214 1.29 -2.66 -11.94
C GLY A 214 2.13 -3.62 -11.09
N GLN A 215 2.91 -3.05 -10.15
CA GLN A 215 3.91 -3.76 -9.36
C GLN A 215 3.34 -4.94 -8.54
N GLY A 216 2.15 -4.77 -7.95
CA GLY A 216 1.54 -5.72 -7.02
C GLY A 216 1.15 -7.03 -7.69
N LEU A 217 0.53 -6.96 -8.88
CA LEU A 217 0.19 -8.15 -9.68
C LEU A 217 1.44 -8.95 -10.06
N PHE A 218 2.52 -8.27 -10.47
CA PHE A 218 3.78 -8.95 -10.78
C PHE A 218 4.46 -9.54 -9.57
N SER A 219 4.46 -8.84 -8.44
CA SER A 219 5.07 -9.36 -7.22
C SER A 219 4.49 -10.71 -6.80
N GLY A 220 3.18 -10.93 -7.01
CA GLY A 220 2.55 -12.24 -6.77
C GLY A 220 3.03 -13.33 -7.74
N LEU A 221 3.18 -13.00 -9.03
CA LEU A 221 3.72 -13.92 -10.03
C LEU A 221 5.19 -14.23 -9.75
N ASP A 222 6.00 -13.20 -9.49
CA ASP A 222 7.42 -13.31 -9.14
C ASP A 222 7.58 -14.16 -7.88
N PHE A 223 6.70 -14.04 -6.88
CA PHE A 223 6.70 -14.87 -5.68
C PHE A 223 6.46 -16.35 -6.00
N ILE A 224 5.46 -16.67 -6.83
CA ILE A 224 5.19 -18.05 -7.26
C ILE A 224 6.43 -18.62 -7.98
N PHE A 225 7.01 -17.88 -8.91
CA PHE A 225 8.19 -18.36 -9.63
C PHE A 225 9.44 -18.41 -8.77
N THR A 226 9.57 -17.55 -7.77
CA THR A 226 10.66 -17.65 -6.79
C THR A 226 10.59 -18.99 -6.07
N ILE A 227 9.40 -19.46 -5.68
CA ILE A 227 9.21 -20.80 -5.10
C ILE A 227 9.63 -21.88 -6.10
N ILE A 228 9.24 -21.75 -7.37
CA ILE A 228 9.65 -22.69 -8.44
C ILE A 228 11.17 -22.69 -8.60
N PHE A 229 11.83 -21.53 -8.66
CA PHE A 229 13.28 -21.41 -8.74
C PHE A 229 13.99 -22.05 -7.56
N ILE A 230 13.49 -21.83 -6.33
CA ILE A 230 14.02 -22.49 -5.13
C ILE A 230 13.88 -24.01 -5.26
N PHE A 231 12.72 -24.52 -5.69
CA PHE A 231 12.51 -25.95 -5.89
C PHE A 231 13.48 -26.54 -6.93
N VAL A 232 13.63 -25.87 -8.08
CA VAL A 232 14.61 -26.26 -9.10
C VAL A 232 16.02 -26.26 -8.52
N LEU A 233 16.41 -25.23 -7.78
CA LEU A 233 17.72 -25.14 -7.14
C LEU A 233 17.96 -26.28 -6.14
N PHE A 234 16.94 -26.67 -5.37
CA PHE A 234 17.00 -27.85 -4.49
C PHE A 234 17.16 -29.16 -5.26
N ALA A 235 16.50 -29.30 -6.41
CA ALA A 235 16.66 -30.45 -7.30
C ALA A 235 18.08 -30.55 -7.88
N TYR A 236 18.74 -29.40 -8.11
CA TYR A 236 20.13 -29.34 -8.56
C TYR A 236 21.13 -29.66 -7.46
N SER A 237 21.04 -29.00 -6.31
CA SER A 237 21.92 -29.24 -5.16
C SER A 237 21.32 -28.67 -3.88
N ALA A 238 20.88 -29.56 -2.99
CA ALA A 238 20.31 -29.18 -1.70
C ALA A 238 21.29 -28.36 -0.84
N LYS A 239 22.60 -28.60 -0.92
CA LYS A 239 23.62 -27.87 -0.14
C LYS A 239 23.70 -26.40 -0.57
N LEU A 240 23.80 -26.15 -1.88
CA LEU A 240 23.84 -24.78 -2.41
C LEU A 240 22.50 -24.08 -2.20
N ALA A 241 21.39 -24.81 -2.29
CA ALA A 241 20.07 -24.25 -2.05
C ALA A 241 19.87 -23.71 -0.64
N TRP A 242 20.31 -24.45 0.38
CA TRP A 242 20.26 -23.96 1.76
C TRP A 242 21.07 -22.68 1.97
N ILE A 243 22.24 -22.55 1.32
CA ILE A 243 23.05 -21.32 1.40
C ILE A 243 22.29 -20.13 0.80
N VAL A 244 21.68 -20.30 -0.37
CA VAL A 244 20.90 -19.24 -1.03
C VAL A 244 19.68 -18.87 -0.20
N VAL A 245 18.92 -19.85 0.29
CA VAL A 245 17.74 -19.61 1.13
C VAL A 245 18.11 -18.92 2.44
N ALA A 246 19.24 -19.28 3.05
CA ALA A 246 19.75 -18.62 4.27
C ALA A 246 20.22 -17.18 4.03
N SER A 247 20.61 -16.82 2.80
CA SER A 247 20.96 -15.43 2.48
C SER A 247 19.75 -14.49 2.47
N ILE A 248 18.55 -14.99 2.15
CA ILE A 248 17.31 -14.21 2.10
C ILE A 248 16.99 -13.53 3.45
N PRO A 249 16.88 -14.26 4.58
CA PRO A 249 16.62 -13.63 5.88
C PRO A 249 17.75 -12.69 6.30
N PHE A 250 19.00 -12.96 5.89
CA PHE A 250 20.13 -12.06 6.16
C PHE A 250 19.96 -10.71 5.45
N TYR A 251 19.60 -10.72 4.16
CA TYR A 251 19.27 -9.49 3.42
C TYR A 251 18.07 -8.75 4.04
N LEU A 252 17.05 -9.49 4.47
CA LEU A 252 15.89 -8.90 5.15
C LEU A 252 16.28 -8.26 6.48
N ALA A 253 17.15 -8.90 7.26
CA ALA A 253 17.65 -8.38 8.53
C ALA A 253 18.43 -7.07 8.33
N ILE A 254 19.34 -7.04 7.35
CA ILE A 254 20.08 -5.81 6.98
C ILE A 254 19.10 -4.70 6.57
N GLY A 255 18.14 -5.02 5.70
CA GLY A 255 17.13 -4.07 5.25
C GLY A 255 16.27 -3.53 6.39
N PHE A 256 15.91 -4.37 7.36
CA PHE A 256 15.14 -3.96 8.53
C PHE A 256 15.96 -3.09 9.49
N LEU A 257 17.27 -3.33 9.62
CA LEU A 257 18.16 -2.56 10.48
C LEU A 257 18.49 -1.17 9.90
N ILE A 258 18.65 -1.06 8.58
CA ILE A 258 18.96 0.20 7.90
C ILE A 258 17.73 1.11 7.75
N ARG A 259 16.54 0.53 7.53
CA ARG A 259 15.29 1.29 7.34
C ARG A 259 14.96 2.32 8.44
N PRO A 260 15.03 2.03 9.75
CA PRO A 260 14.78 3.04 10.78
C PRO A 260 15.82 4.16 10.74
N PHE A 261 17.09 3.83 10.50
CA PHE A 261 18.19 4.79 10.44
C PHE A 261 18.08 5.76 9.25
N LEU A 262 17.50 5.31 8.13
CA LEU A 262 17.25 6.14 6.96
C LEU A 262 16.02 7.05 7.14
N LYS A 263 15.00 6.59 7.87
CA LYS A 263 13.84 7.43 8.22
C LYS A 263 14.24 8.61 9.11
N GLU A 264 15.14 8.38 10.07
CA GLU A 264 15.63 9.40 11.00
C GLU A 264 16.45 10.53 10.35
N LYS A 265 16.91 10.36 9.10
CA LYS A 265 17.66 11.37 8.35
C LYS A 265 16.83 12.13 7.32
N ILE A 266 15.60 11.70 7.06
CA ILE A 266 14.72 12.28 6.02
C ILE A 266 13.54 13.05 6.63
N ASP A 267 13.17 12.77 7.88
CA ASP A 267 12.26 13.60 8.71
C ASP A 267 13.05 14.64 9.52
#